data_AF-A0A4U5WR11-F1
#
_entry.id   AF-A0A4U5WR11-F1
#
_cell.length_a   1.000
_cell.length_b   1.000
_cell.length_c   1.000
_cell.angle_alpha   90.00
_cell.angle_beta   90.00
_cell.angle_gamma   90.00
#
_symmetry.space_group_name_H-M   'P 1'
#
loop_
_entity.id
_entity.type
_entity.pdbx_description
1 polymer ?
#
loop_
_entity_poly.entity_id
_entity_poly.type
_entity_poly.pdbx_seq_one_letter_code
_entity_poly.pdbx_strand_id
1 'polypeptide(L)'
;MPLARGLVGGPHGTPTSPLSMPFTCQGRETPPRRTRPDDHRPRPRPFRCRAPARRHVRTIDAWHRTQEEHWARFVRMVGEETARVWRLYLVGGALAFAEGRMGADQFLAVRPGATGDSGMTGTEAAGWHRHLER
;
A
#
# COMPACT_ATOMS: atom_id res chain seq x y z
N MET A 1 -16.36 21.96 -35.70
CA MET A 1 -16.30 20.50 -35.91
C MET A 1 -15.12 19.93 -35.15
N PRO A 2 -15.34 19.12 -34.10
CA PRO A 2 -14.32 18.26 -33.50
C PRO A 2 -14.41 16.84 -34.10
N LEU A 3 -13.29 16.13 -34.25
CA LEU A 3 -13.28 14.68 -34.50
C LEU A 3 -11.98 14.04 -34.02
N ALA A 4 -12.13 12.76 -33.68
CA ALA A 4 -11.35 12.00 -32.73
C ALA A 4 -10.22 11.16 -33.37
N ARG A 5 -9.42 10.57 -32.46
CA ARG A 5 -8.82 9.22 -32.51
C ARG A 5 -7.66 8.93 -33.48
N GLY A 6 -6.62 8.33 -32.89
CA GLY A 6 -5.61 7.54 -33.58
C GLY A 6 -4.79 6.71 -32.60
N LEU A 7 -5.30 5.52 -32.25
CA LEU A 7 -4.53 4.43 -31.63
C LEU A 7 -3.53 3.90 -32.66
N VAL A 8 -2.27 3.70 -32.27
CA VAL A 8 -1.37 2.76 -32.96
C VAL A 8 -0.90 1.76 -31.93
N GLY A 9 -1.47 0.55 -32.01
CA GLY A 9 -0.93 -0.65 -31.40
C GLY A 9 0.13 -1.26 -32.30
N GLY A 10 1.26 -1.64 -31.71
CA GLY A 10 2.25 -2.56 -32.30
C GLY A 10 2.18 -3.93 -31.62
N PRO A 11 2.50 -5.02 -32.32
CA PRO A 11 1.98 -6.35 -32.01
C PRO A 11 3.04 -7.27 -31.40
N HIS A 12 3.01 -7.51 -30.09
CA HIS A 12 3.49 -8.76 -29.49
C HIS A 12 2.72 -8.98 -28.19
N GLY A 13 1.62 -9.72 -28.30
CA GLY A 13 0.89 -10.23 -27.15
C GLY A 13 1.64 -11.41 -26.55
N THR A 14 2.13 -11.24 -25.33
CA THR A 14 2.07 -12.30 -24.33
C THR A 14 1.02 -11.86 -23.30
N PRO A 15 -0.04 -12.65 -23.05
CA PRO A 15 -1.00 -12.33 -22.01
C PRO A 15 -0.27 -12.38 -20.66
N THR A 16 0.04 -11.23 -20.09
CA THR A 16 0.47 -11.13 -18.70
C THR A 16 -0.70 -11.59 -17.85
N SER A 17 -0.53 -12.78 -17.28
CA SER A 17 -1.45 -13.43 -16.37
C SER A 17 -2.10 -12.44 -15.38
N PRO A 18 -3.43 -12.42 -15.21
CA PRO A 18 -4.13 -11.50 -14.31
C PRO A 18 -3.79 -11.70 -12.82
N LEU A 19 -2.94 -12.68 -12.50
CA LEU A 19 -2.49 -13.01 -11.15
C LEU A 19 -1.18 -12.33 -10.73
N SER A 20 -0.53 -11.53 -11.59
CA SER A 20 0.78 -10.91 -11.28
C SER A 20 0.75 -9.43 -10.86
N MET A 21 -0.41 -8.83 -10.60
CA MET A 21 -0.49 -7.41 -10.20
C MET A 21 -1.17 -7.23 -8.83
N PRO A 22 -0.41 -7.23 -7.71
CA PRO A 22 -0.90 -6.65 -6.46
C PRO A 22 -0.38 -5.24 -6.18
N PHE A 23 0.66 -4.75 -6.86
CA PHE A 23 1.34 -3.52 -6.45
C PHE A 23 1.42 -2.51 -7.60
N THR A 24 0.71 -1.39 -7.46
CA THR A 24 1.01 -0.20 -8.27
C THR A 24 2.17 0.54 -7.60
N CYS A 25 3.40 0.25 -8.05
CA CYS A 25 4.56 1.07 -7.74
C CYS A 25 4.44 2.39 -8.52
N GLN A 26 3.72 3.37 -7.97
CA GLN A 26 3.71 4.74 -8.48
C GLN A 26 4.81 5.54 -7.80
N GLY A 27 5.87 5.85 -8.54
CA GLY A 27 6.83 6.88 -8.16
C GLY A 27 6.16 8.26 -8.27
N ARG A 28 5.68 8.80 -7.15
CA ARG A 28 5.44 10.25 -7.02
C ARG A 28 6.39 10.80 -5.98
N GLU A 29 7.26 11.68 -6.46
CA GLU A 29 8.24 12.44 -5.68
C GLU A 29 7.50 13.33 -4.68
N THR A 30 7.73 13.13 -3.39
CA THR A 30 7.30 14.08 -2.35
C THR A 30 8.49 14.98 -2.05
N PRO A 31 8.37 16.32 -2.15
CA PRO A 31 9.49 17.21 -1.87
C PRO A 31 9.89 17.10 -0.38
N PRO A 32 11.18 16.89 -0.07
CA PRO A 32 11.61 16.72 1.32
C PRO A 32 11.51 18.03 2.12
N ARG A 33 11.27 17.92 3.44
CA ARG A 33 11.44 19.03 4.40
C ARG A 33 12.91 19.49 4.42
N ARG A 34 13.10 20.80 4.65
CA ARG A 34 14.39 21.53 4.62
C ARG A 34 15.55 20.72 5.20
N THR A 35 16.60 20.54 4.41
CA THR A 35 17.85 19.91 4.83
C THR A 35 18.83 20.86 5.48
N ARG A 36 19.76 20.28 6.24
CA ARG A 36 20.99 20.93 6.67
C ARG A 36 21.80 21.33 5.42
N PRO A 37 22.39 22.55 5.36
CA PRO A 37 23.06 23.05 4.17
C PRO A 37 24.21 22.18 3.64
N ASP A 38 24.93 21.46 4.52
CA ASP A 38 26.16 20.72 4.18
C ASP A 38 25.97 19.21 3.89
N ASP A 39 24.73 18.75 3.69
CA ASP A 39 24.49 17.33 3.39
C ASP A 39 24.64 17.02 1.89
N HIS A 40 25.86 16.62 1.49
CA HIS A 40 26.20 16.24 0.12
C HIS A 40 25.95 14.75 -0.21
N ARG A 41 25.35 13.97 0.70
CA ARG A 41 25.11 12.54 0.41
C ARG A 41 24.02 12.37 -0.66
N PRO A 42 24.19 11.43 -1.60
CA PRO A 42 23.12 11.06 -2.52
C PRO A 42 21.89 10.59 -1.73
N ARG A 43 20.73 11.19 -2.05
CA ARG A 43 19.45 10.88 -1.39
C ARG A 43 18.98 9.49 -1.83
N PRO A 44 18.64 8.58 -0.90
CA PRO A 44 17.97 7.35 -1.29
C PRO A 44 16.58 7.71 -1.85
N ARG A 45 16.25 7.21 -3.04
CA ARG A 45 14.89 7.29 -3.58
C ARG A 45 14.04 6.23 -2.88
N PRO A 46 13.04 6.60 -2.06
CA PRO A 46 12.24 5.60 -1.37
C PRO A 46 11.45 4.79 -2.39
N PHE A 47 11.59 3.46 -2.35
CA PHE A 47 10.70 2.56 -3.05
C PHE A 47 9.35 2.56 -2.31
N ARG A 48 8.31 3.09 -2.97
CA ARG A 48 6.94 3.13 -2.44
C ARG A 48 6.09 2.10 -3.18
N CYS A 49 5.65 1.08 -2.45
CA CYS A 49 4.72 0.07 -2.95
C CYS A 49 3.34 0.33 -2.33
N ARG A 50 2.35 0.71 -3.14
CA ARG A 50 0.97 0.82 -2.67
C ARG A 50 0.31 -0.55 -2.65
N ALA A 51 -0.20 -0.95 -1.49
CA ALA A 51 -0.97 -2.18 -1.37
C ALA A 51 -2.36 -2.01 -2.00
N PRO A 52 -2.95 -3.08 -2.57
CA PRO A 52 -4.27 -2.99 -3.15
C PRO A 52 -5.31 -2.91 -2.04
N ALA A 53 -6.29 -2.01 -2.19
CA ALA A 53 -7.32 -1.75 -1.20
C ALA A 53 -8.07 -3.02 -0.74
N ARG A 54 -8.26 -3.99 -1.65
CA ARG A 54 -8.90 -5.29 -1.37
C ARG A 54 -8.32 -6.01 -0.14
N ARG A 55 -7.01 -5.85 0.12
CA ARG A 55 -6.37 -6.55 1.24
C ARG A 55 -6.84 -5.98 2.56
N HIS A 56 -7.00 -4.67 2.66
CA HIS A 56 -7.47 -4.01 3.88
C HIS A 56 -8.97 -4.21 4.09
N VAL A 57 -9.77 -4.17 3.02
CA VAL A 57 -11.20 -4.48 3.10
C VAL A 57 -11.41 -5.87 3.72
N ARG A 58 -10.76 -6.91 3.18
CA ARG A 58 -10.86 -8.27 3.73
C ARG A 58 -10.44 -8.38 5.19
N THR A 59 -9.38 -7.68 5.59
CA THR A 59 -8.92 -7.68 6.98
C THR A 59 -9.91 -6.99 7.91
N ILE A 60 -10.43 -5.83 7.51
CA ILE A 60 -11.39 -5.06 8.31
C ILE A 60 -12.71 -5.84 8.43
N ASP A 61 -13.18 -6.49 7.37
CA ASP A 61 -14.37 -7.35 7.40
C ASP A 61 -14.20 -8.50 8.40
N ALA A 62 -13.03 -9.14 8.42
CA ALA A 62 -12.74 -10.20 9.38
C ALA A 62 -12.75 -9.68 10.84
N TRP A 63 -12.19 -8.49 11.08
CA TRP A 63 -12.21 -7.86 12.40
C TRP A 63 -13.61 -7.43 12.83
N HIS A 64 -14.37 -6.83 11.94
CA HIS A 64 -15.75 -6.43 12.18
C HIS A 64 -16.61 -7.67 12.52
N ARG A 65 -16.52 -8.74 11.73
CA ARG A 65 -17.20 -10.01 12.03
C ARG A 65 -16.84 -10.55 13.41
N THR A 66 -15.55 -10.57 13.74
CA THR A 66 -15.08 -11.04 15.06
C THR A 66 -15.62 -10.17 16.20
N GLN A 67 -15.69 -8.84 16.00
CA GLN A 67 -16.27 -7.92 16.96
C GLN A 67 -17.77 -8.20 17.18
N GLU A 68 -18.52 -8.44 16.10
CA GLU A 68 -19.95 -8.77 16.18
C GLU A 68 -20.20 -10.10 16.89
N GLU A 69 -19.47 -11.15 16.53
CA GLU A 69 -19.57 -12.47 17.15
C GLU A 69 -19.27 -12.42 18.66
N HIS A 70 -18.45 -11.47 19.10
CA HIS A 70 -18.05 -11.31 20.50
C HIS A 70 -18.53 -10.00 21.14
N TRP A 71 -19.62 -9.41 20.63
CA TRP A 71 -20.06 -8.07 21.02
C TRP A 71 -20.18 -7.87 22.53
N ALA A 72 -20.87 -8.76 23.24
CA ALA A 72 -21.05 -8.64 24.69
C ALA A 72 -19.72 -8.66 25.46
N ARG A 73 -18.75 -9.47 25.03
CA ARG A 73 -17.40 -9.51 25.62
C ARG A 73 -16.64 -8.23 25.30
N PHE A 74 -16.77 -7.72 24.08
CA PHE A 74 -16.12 -6.48 23.65
C PHE A 74 -16.67 -5.26 24.43
N VAL A 75 -17.98 -5.13 24.56
CA VAL A 75 -18.65 -4.09 25.37
C VAL A 75 -18.19 -4.14 26.82
N ARG A 76 -18.08 -5.33 27.42
CA ARG A 76 -17.54 -5.49 28.79
C ARG A 76 -16.09 -5.03 28.92
N MET A 77 -15.31 -5.08 27.84
CA MET A 77 -13.88 -4.73 27.86
C MET A 77 -13.66 -3.24 27.70
N VAL A 78 -14.44 -2.58 26.84
CA VAL A 78 -14.20 -1.18 26.44
C VAL A 78 -15.32 -0.20 26.82
N GLY A 79 -16.47 -0.69 27.26
CA GLY A 79 -17.70 0.09 27.44
C GLY A 79 -18.53 0.19 26.16
N GLU A 80 -19.83 0.43 26.31
CA GLU A 80 -20.79 0.40 25.19
C GLU A 80 -20.56 1.54 24.18
N GLU A 81 -20.30 2.76 24.66
CA GLU A 81 -20.04 3.92 23.81
C GLU A 81 -18.82 3.66 22.90
N THR A 82 -17.69 3.28 23.50
CA THR A 82 -16.46 2.96 22.78
C THR A 82 -16.66 1.78 21.83
N ALA A 83 -17.43 0.76 22.22
CA ALA A 83 -17.74 -0.36 21.33
C ALA A 83 -18.49 0.08 20.07
N ARG A 84 -19.48 0.99 20.19
CA ARG A 84 -20.22 1.54 19.05
C ARG A 84 -19.33 2.40 18.15
N VAL A 85 -18.42 3.19 18.71
CA VAL A 85 -17.45 3.97 17.95
C VAL A 85 -16.50 3.06 17.16
N TRP A 86 -16.00 1.99 17.77
CA TRP A 86 -15.16 1.01 17.08
C TRP A 86 -15.89 0.32 15.92
N ARG A 87 -17.17 0.01 16.09
CA ARG A 87 -18.00 -0.56 15.03
C ARG A 87 -18.10 0.38 13.84
N LEU A 88 -18.43 1.65 14.09
CA LEU A 88 -18.49 2.69 13.07
C LEU A 88 -17.12 2.90 12.39
N TYR A 89 -16.03 2.86 13.16
CA TYR A 89 -14.68 2.97 12.65
C TYR A 89 -14.33 1.85 11.67
N LEU A 90 -14.67 0.59 12.00
CA LEU A 90 -14.40 -0.55 11.13
C LEU A 90 -15.25 -0.50 9.85
N VAL A 91 -16.56 -0.26 9.97
CA VAL A 91 -17.45 -0.16 8.79
C VAL A 91 -17.01 1.01 7.89
N GLY A 92 -16.75 2.18 8.46
CA GLY A 92 -16.28 3.35 7.72
C GLY A 92 -14.90 3.15 7.10
N GLY A 93 -14.00 2.46 7.80
CA GLY A 93 -12.67 2.10 7.30
C GLY A 93 -12.74 1.18 6.08
N ALA A 94 -13.57 0.13 6.14
CA ALA A 94 -13.77 -0.78 5.00
C ALA A 94 -14.28 -0.02 3.77
N LEU A 95 -15.27 0.86 3.95
CA LEU A 95 -15.81 1.69 2.85
C LEU A 95 -14.77 2.64 2.28
N ALA A 96 -13.98 3.32 3.13
CA ALA A 96 -12.94 4.24 2.67
C ALA A 96 -11.86 3.54 1.84
N PHE A 97 -11.49 2.30 2.17
CA PHE A 97 -10.61 1.50 1.31
C PHE A 97 -11.29 1.03 0.04
N ALA A 98 -12.53 0.52 0.12
CA ALA A 98 -13.28 0.02 -1.03
C ALA A 98 -13.47 1.11 -2.12
N GLU A 99 -13.73 2.35 -1.71
CA GLU A 99 -13.90 3.51 -2.59
C GLU A 99 -12.56 4.16 -3.00
N GLY A 100 -11.43 3.62 -2.56
CA GLY A 100 -10.10 4.15 -2.87
C GLY A 100 -9.78 5.51 -2.24
N ARG A 101 -10.62 5.99 -1.32
CA ARG A 101 -10.41 7.21 -0.52
C ARG A 101 -9.29 7.07 0.51
N MET A 102 -8.91 5.82 0.82
CA MET A 102 -7.78 5.45 1.67
C MET A 102 -6.88 4.44 0.97
N GLY A 103 -5.58 4.42 1.30
CA GLY A 103 -4.63 3.42 0.84
C GLY A 103 -3.53 3.21 1.86
N ALA A 104 -2.86 2.06 1.81
CA ALA A 104 -1.68 1.82 2.61
C ALA A 104 -0.45 1.73 1.70
N ASP A 105 0.61 2.39 2.14
CA ASP A 105 1.91 2.37 1.48
C ASP A 105 2.90 1.61 2.35
N GLN A 106 3.65 0.74 1.71
CA GLN A 106 4.82 0.13 2.31
C GLN A 106 6.05 0.85 1.78
N PHE A 107 6.87 1.33 2.71
CA PHE A 107 8.13 1.98 2.41
C PHE A 107 9.27 1.10 2.91
N LEU A 108 10.27 0.94 2.07
CA LEU A 108 11.54 0.36 2.45
C LEU A 108 12.59 1.47 2.44
N ALA A 109 13.21 1.70 3.59
CA ALA A 109 14.26 2.68 3.76
C ALA A 109 15.50 2.00 4.32
N VAL A 110 16.64 2.32 3.71
CA VAL A 110 17.96 1.86 4.15
C VAL A 110 18.86 3.08 4.34
N ARG A 111 19.83 2.97 5.24
CA ARG A 111 20.91 3.94 5.30
C ARG A 111 21.79 3.75 4.07
N PRO A 112 22.03 4.79 3.25
CA PRO A 112 22.87 4.63 2.06
C PRO A 112 24.32 4.31 2.47
N GLY A 113 24.96 3.44 1.69
CA GLY A 113 26.40 3.17 1.82
C GLY A 113 27.26 4.37 1.42
N ALA A 114 28.58 4.25 1.56
CA ALA A 114 29.53 5.34 1.25
C ALA A 114 29.42 5.83 -0.21
N THR A 115 28.99 4.96 -1.12
CA THR A 115 28.77 5.24 -2.55
C THR A 115 27.32 5.61 -2.88
N GLY A 116 26.43 5.70 -1.88
CA GLY A 116 25.02 6.04 -2.08
C GLY A 116 24.11 4.87 -2.45
N ASP A 117 24.63 3.65 -2.42
CA ASP A 117 23.89 2.44 -2.72
C ASP A 117 22.99 1.99 -1.55
N SER A 118 21.95 1.23 -1.89
CA SER A 118 21.03 0.65 -0.91
C SER A 118 21.49 -0.70 -0.35
N GLY A 119 22.57 -1.27 -0.91
CA GLY A 119 22.97 -2.65 -0.67
C GLY A 119 21.99 -3.71 -1.20
N MET A 120 20.89 -3.31 -1.84
CA MET A 120 19.94 -4.22 -2.48
C MET A 120 20.14 -4.23 -3.99
N THR A 121 20.30 -5.42 -4.56
CA THR A 121 20.21 -5.61 -6.00
C THR A 121 18.75 -5.53 -6.46
N GLY A 122 18.51 -5.08 -7.70
CA GLY A 122 17.15 -4.99 -8.25
C GLY A 122 16.40 -6.33 -8.23
N THR A 123 17.13 -7.44 -8.31
CA THR A 123 16.61 -8.81 -8.29
C THR A 123 16.13 -9.24 -6.89
N GLU A 124 16.85 -8.83 -5.84
CA GLU A 124 16.45 -9.07 -4.44
C GLU A 124 15.19 -8.29 -4.09
N ALA A 125 15.13 -7.02 -4.51
CA ALA A 125 13.96 -6.18 -4.31
C ALA A 125 12.69 -6.74 -4.98
N ALA A 126 12.81 -7.36 -6.17
CA ALA A 126 11.69 -7.98 -6.87
C ALA A 126 11.25 -9.32 -6.22
N GLY A 127 12.17 -10.03 -5.57
CA GLY A 127 11.93 -11.34 -4.98
C GLY A 127 11.51 -11.36 -3.52
N TRP A 128 11.49 -10.21 -2.86
CA TRP A 128 11.38 -10.10 -1.41
C TRP A 128 10.13 -10.75 -0.81
N HIS A 129 9.02 -10.92 -1.54
CA HIS A 129 7.85 -11.62 -1.01
C HIS A 129 7.92 -13.15 -1.07
N ARG A 130 8.76 -13.72 -1.95
CA ARG A 130 8.77 -15.18 -2.21
C ARG A 130 9.12 -16.03 -0.99
N HIS A 131 9.86 -15.48 -0.04
CA HIS A 131 10.21 -16.20 1.19
C HIS A 131 9.05 -16.31 2.19
N LEU A 132 8.02 -15.46 2.09
CA LEU A 132 6.83 -15.49 2.96
C LEU A 132 5.78 -16.50 2.49
N GLU A 133 5.94 -17.05 1.29
CA GLU A 133 5.01 -18.02 0.67
C GLU A 133 5.46 -19.48 0.87
N ARG A 134 6.50 -19.70 1.69
CA ARG A 134 7.08 -21.01 1.98
C ARG A 134 6.72 -21.44 3.40
#